data_AF-A0A0P7DNH4-F1
#
_entry.id   AF-A0A0P7DNH4-F1
#
_cell.length_a   1.000
_cell.length_b   1.000
_cell.length_c   1.000
_cell.angle_alpha   90.00
_cell.angle_beta   90.00
_cell.angle_gamma   90.00
#
_symmetry.space_group_name_H-M   'P 1'
#
loop_
_entity.id
_entity.type
_entity.pdbx_description
1 polymer ?
#
loop_
_entity_poly.entity_id
_entity_poly.type
_entity_poly.pdbx_seq_one_letter_code
_entity_poly.pdbx_strand_id
1 'polypeptide(L)'
;MISFEQQPRVEHFLPSGLAVSEPFTPMGARGAAPNNGMEALTLHPEYGMLAGLEATPEGMSDGMTRIFSLDDKHEWSYPLASDTGSSLTAMEMLPDGDMLMLERAFSPPFPLVISLRRAHLGEPGTQAEVRTLARLSSGDGWSLDNFEGLTHLEGNRFLMISDDNFSSFQTTLLSCFAVIEPEAFTAESAPE
;
A
#
# COMPACT_ATOMS: atom_id res chain seq x y z
N MET A 1 -2.09 -6.17 14.85
CA MET A 1 -3.14 -6.68 13.94
C MET A 1 -2.46 -7.21 12.70
N ILE A 2 -2.99 -8.27 12.12
CA ILE A 2 -2.35 -8.98 10.99
C ILE A 2 -3.45 -9.29 9.96
N SER A 3 -3.20 -8.99 8.68
CA SER A 3 -4.00 -9.44 7.54
C SER A 3 -3.46 -10.76 7.00
N PHE A 4 -4.32 -11.54 6.35
CA PHE A 4 -3.95 -12.81 5.73
C PHE A 4 -4.54 -12.94 4.32
N GLU A 5 -3.79 -13.53 3.40
CA GLU A 5 -4.12 -13.60 1.98
C GLU A 5 -4.99 -14.80 1.54
N GLN A 6 -4.67 -16.01 2.00
CA GLN A 6 -5.35 -17.24 1.54
C GLN A 6 -6.84 -17.25 1.88
N GLN A 7 -7.17 -16.67 3.04
CA GLN A 7 -8.53 -16.38 3.46
C GLN A 7 -8.51 -14.93 3.91
N PRO A 8 -8.91 -13.98 3.03
CA PRO A 8 -8.87 -12.55 3.29
C PRO A 8 -9.53 -12.23 4.62
N ARG A 9 -8.72 -12.03 5.66
CA ARG A 9 -9.21 -11.80 7.02
C ARG A 9 -8.21 -10.97 7.78
N VAL A 10 -8.70 -10.33 8.82
CA VAL A 10 -7.92 -9.59 9.78
C VAL A 10 -8.08 -10.24 11.14
N GLU A 11 -6.97 -10.34 11.88
CA GLU A 11 -6.94 -10.89 13.23
C GLU A 11 -6.08 -10.04 14.16
N HIS A 12 -6.51 -9.95 15.42
CA HIS A 12 -5.83 -9.19 16.44
C HIS A 12 -4.96 -10.11 17.30
N PHE A 13 -3.67 -9.81 17.34
CA PHE A 13 -2.70 -10.51 18.16
C PHE A 13 -2.12 -9.57 19.22
N LEU A 14 -1.94 -10.10 20.43
CA LEU A 14 -1.05 -9.50 21.42
C LEU A 14 0.40 -9.66 20.98
N PRO A 15 1.34 -8.87 21.52
CA PRO A 15 2.78 -9.08 21.30
C PRO A 15 3.28 -10.48 21.66
N SER A 16 2.54 -11.23 22.50
CA SER A 16 2.82 -12.63 22.82
C SER A 16 2.48 -13.61 21.70
N GLY A 17 1.85 -13.16 20.60
CA GLY A 17 1.36 -14.00 19.51
C GLY A 17 0.01 -14.66 19.80
N LEU A 18 -0.68 -14.28 20.89
CA LEU A 18 -2.03 -14.78 21.19
C LEU A 18 -3.09 -13.98 20.44
N ALA A 19 -3.94 -14.70 19.71
CA ALA A 19 -5.14 -14.14 19.12
C ALA A 19 -6.14 -13.72 20.21
N VAL A 20 -6.72 -12.53 20.09
CA VAL A 20 -7.63 -11.95 21.10
C VAL A 20 -9.02 -11.60 20.57
N SER A 21 -9.27 -11.83 19.29
CA SER A 21 -10.59 -11.67 18.67
C SER A 21 -10.78 -12.73 17.60
N GLU A 22 -12.05 -13.06 17.32
CA GLU A 22 -12.36 -13.86 16.14
C GLU A 22 -11.88 -13.14 14.87
N PRO A 23 -11.34 -13.87 13.88
CA PRO A 23 -11.01 -13.29 12.60
C PRO A 23 -12.25 -12.78 11.89
N PHE A 24 -12.12 -11.68 11.14
CA PHE A 24 -13.21 -11.15 10.33
C PHE A 24 -12.70 -10.71 8.96
N THR A 25 -13.60 -10.70 7.98
CA THR A 25 -13.32 -10.24 6.61
C THR A 25 -14.07 -8.94 6.37
N PRO A 26 -13.38 -7.81 6.19
CA PRO A 26 -14.03 -6.54 5.85
C PRO A 26 -14.73 -6.63 4.50
N MET A 27 -15.87 -5.96 4.34
CA MET A 27 -16.57 -5.79 3.07
C MET A 27 -15.71 -5.11 2.00
N GLY A 28 -14.74 -4.31 2.40
CA GLY A 28 -13.75 -3.73 1.49
C GLY A 28 -12.91 -4.76 0.73
N ALA A 29 -12.71 -5.97 1.28
CA ALA A 29 -11.96 -7.06 0.63
C ALA A 29 -12.74 -7.79 -0.48
N ARG A 30 -13.98 -7.38 -0.77
CA ARG A 30 -14.81 -7.98 -1.81
C ARG A 30 -14.14 -7.95 -3.19
N GLY A 31 -14.25 -9.07 -3.91
CA GLY A 31 -13.68 -9.23 -5.25
C GLY A 31 -12.16 -9.43 -5.28
N ALA A 32 -11.47 -9.42 -4.14
CA ALA A 32 -10.06 -9.77 -4.08
C ALA A 32 -9.84 -11.22 -4.53
N ALA A 33 -8.88 -11.43 -5.42
CA ALA A 33 -8.49 -12.78 -5.82
C ALA A 33 -7.72 -13.47 -4.68
N PRO A 34 -7.69 -14.82 -4.66
CA PRO A 34 -6.77 -15.54 -3.78
C PRO A 34 -5.34 -15.06 -4.00
N ASN A 35 -4.61 -14.75 -2.93
CA ASN A 35 -3.23 -14.20 -2.94
C ASN A 35 -3.09 -12.75 -3.42
N ASN A 36 -4.18 -11.98 -3.53
CA ASN A 36 -4.11 -10.53 -3.76
C ASN A 36 -4.81 -9.83 -2.59
N GLY A 37 -4.24 -10.02 -1.40
CA GLY A 37 -4.86 -9.72 -0.12
C GLY A 37 -4.84 -8.24 0.27
N MET A 38 -5.07 -8.00 1.56
CA MET A 38 -4.90 -6.70 2.19
C MET A 38 -3.43 -6.51 2.59
N GLU A 39 -2.58 -6.27 1.60
CA GLU A 39 -1.12 -6.15 1.80
C GLU A 39 -0.74 -4.80 2.39
N ALA A 40 -1.41 -3.73 1.96
CA ALA A 40 -1.19 -2.41 2.51
C ALA A 40 -2.09 -2.17 3.72
N LEU A 41 -1.50 -1.90 4.90
CA LEU A 41 -2.22 -1.52 6.12
C LEU A 41 -1.58 -0.26 6.72
N THR A 42 -2.40 0.70 7.16
CA THR A 42 -1.92 1.84 7.95
C THR A 42 -2.99 2.36 8.91
N LEU A 43 -2.56 3.03 9.98
CA LEU A 43 -3.45 3.68 10.93
C LEU A 43 -3.64 5.16 10.52
N HIS A 44 -4.80 5.47 9.97
CA HIS A 44 -5.18 6.84 9.64
C HIS A 44 -5.78 7.56 10.86
N PRO A 45 -5.41 8.82 11.14
CA PRO A 45 -5.89 9.54 12.33
C PRO A 45 -7.41 9.79 12.33
N GLU A 46 -8.01 10.00 11.16
CA GLU A 46 -9.45 10.23 10.99
C GLU A 46 -10.27 8.95 10.80
N TYR A 47 -9.87 8.09 9.85
CA TYR A 47 -10.65 6.94 9.41
C TYR A 47 -10.30 5.63 10.14
N GLY A 48 -9.35 5.66 11.09
CA GLY A 48 -8.88 4.47 11.81
C GLY A 48 -7.99 3.59 10.94
N MET A 49 -8.05 2.27 11.14
CA MET A 49 -7.23 1.37 10.31
C MET A 49 -7.77 1.32 8.89
N LEU A 50 -6.88 1.61 7.94
CA LEU A 50 -7.11 1.43 6.53
C LEU A 50 -6.41 0.18 6.01
N ALA A 51 -7.01 -0.44 5.01
CA ALA A 51 -6.42 -1.51 4.22
C ALA A 51 -6.50 -1.17 2.73
N GLY A 52 -5.47 -1.57 1.98
CA GLY A 52 -5.40 -1.51 0.52
C GLY A 52 -5.26 -2.91 -0.06
N LEU A 53 -6.00 -3.21 -1.13
CA LEU A 53 -5.84 -4.47 -1.85
C LEU A 53 -4.61 -4.42 -2.75
N GLU A 54 -3.89 -5.54 -2.84
CA GLU A 54 -2.68 -5.64 -3.66
C GLU A 54 -2.95 -5.36 -5.15
N ALA A 55 -3.99 -5.97 -5.70
CA ALA A 55 -4.29 -5.92 -7.12
C ALA A 55 -5.75 -5.51 -7.39
N THR A 56 -6.05 -5.24 -8.66
CA THR A 56 -7.40 -4.92 -9.13
C THR A 56 -8.41 -6.01 -8.74
N PRO A 57 -9.38 -5.73 -7.85
CA PRO A 57 -10.42 -6.70 -7.50
C PRO A 57 -11.46 -6.83 -8.62
N GLU A 58 -12.20 -7.94 -8.61
CA GLU A 58 -13.31 -8.17 -9.54
C GLU A 58 -14.33 -7.02 -9.49
N GLY A 59 -14.74 -6.54 -10.67
CA GLY A 59 -15.71 -5.46 -10.83
C GLY A 59 -15.13 -4.04 -10.82
N MET A 60 -13.81 -3.86 -10.62
CA MET A 60 -13.13 -2.57 -10.80
C MET A 60 -12.48 -2.46 -12.19
N SER A 61 -12.23 -1.22 -12.62
CA SER A 61 -11.49 -0.95 -13.85
C SER A 61 -10.05 -1.43 -13.74
N ASP A 62 -9.48 -1.87 -14.86
CA ASP A 62 -8.08 -2.32 -14.89
C ASP A 62 -7.13 -1.21 -14.42
N GLY A 63 -6.07 -1.59 -13.69
CA GLY A 63 -5.15 -0.66 -13.02
C GLY A 63 -5.73 0.11 -11.84
N MET A 64 -6.91 -0.24 -11.32
CA MET A 64 -7.50 0.37 -10.11
C MET A 64 -7.63 -0.65 -8.99
N THR A 65 -7.13 -0.33 -7.80
CA THR A 65 -7.38 -1.08 -6.58
C THR A 65 -8.26 -0.29 -5.61
N ARG A 66 -8.52 -0.86 -4.42
CA ARG A 66 -9.38 -0.26 -3.39
C ARG A 66 -8.58 -0.02 -2.11
N ILE A 67 -8.80 1.13 -1.50
CA ILE A 67 -8.44 1.44 -0.11
C ILE A 67 -9.74 1.53 0.70
N PHE A 68 -9.79 1.02 1.92
CA PHE A 68 -11.00 1.01 2.73
C PHE A 68 -10.70 0.97 4.23
N SER A 69 -11.62 1.46 5.05
CA SER A 69 -11.54 1.33 6.50
C SER A 69 -11.99 -0.05 6.95
N LEU A 70 -11.30 -0.64 7.95
CA LEU A 70 -11.63 -1.98 8.45
C LEU A 70 -13.00 -2.05 9.17
N ASP A 71 -13.58 -0.91 9.52
CA ASP A 71 -14.94 -0.84 10.07
C ASP A 71 -16.03 -0.74 8.99
N ASP A 72 -15.65 -0.90 7.72
CA ASP A 72 -16.52 -0.89 6.53
C ASP A 72 -17.31 0.40 6.30
N LYS A 73 -16.89 1.52 6.91
CA LYS A 73 -17.57 2.82 6.76
C LYS A 73 -17.08 3.65 5.58
N HIS A 74 -15.82 3.47 5.16
CA HIS A 74 -15.19 4.31 4.16
C HIS A 74 -14.42 3.48 3.14
N GLU A 75 -14.44 3.91 1.89
CA GLU A 75 -13.63 3.32 0.81
C GLU A 75 -13.31 4.34 -0.27
N TRP A 76 -12.22 4.08 -1.00
CA TRP A 76 -11.72 4.91 -2.10
C TRP A 76 -11.21 4.00 -3.22
N SER A 77 -11.28 4.47 -4.46
CA SER A 77 -10.52 3.85 -5.55
C SER A 77 -9.11 4.43 -5.60
N TYR A 78 -8.13 3.58 -5.84
CA TYR A 78 -6.72 3.95 -5.92
C TYR A 78 -6.15 3.54 -7.29
N PRO A 79 -5.69 4.49 -8.13
CA PRO A 79 -5.03 4.16 -9.39
C PRO A 79 -3.63 3.63 -9.13
N LEU A 80 -3.32 2.43 -9.60
CA LEU A 80 -1.96 1.84 -9.56
C LEU A 80 -1.04 2.54 -10.58
N ALA A 81 0.28 2.38 -10.43
CA ALA A 81 1.25 2.86 -11.38
C ALA A 81 1.07 2.16 -12.74
N SER A 82 1.50 2.84 -13.81
CA SER A 82 1.33 2.36 -15.18
C SER A 82 2.30 1.23 -15.57
N ASP A 83 3.26 0.89 -14.71
CA ASP A 83 4.18 -0.22 -14.97
C ASP A 83 3.41 -1.55 -14.97
N THR A 84 3.70 -2.40 -15.95
CA THR A 84 3.00 -3.68 -16.12
C THR A 84 3.16 -4.57 -14.89
N GLY A 85 2.04 -4.98 -14.30
CA GLY A 85 2.02 -5.82 -13.10
C GLY A 85 2.25 -5.05 -11.81
N SER A 86 2.03 -3.73 -11.79
CA SER A 86 2.04 -2.94 -10.55
C SER A 86 1.00 -3.45 -9.56
N SER A 87 1.43 -3.63 -8.32
CA SER A 87 0.60 -3.99 -7.20
C SER A 87 0.93 -3.14 -5.97
N LEU A 88 -0.06 -2.88 -5.11
CA LEU A 88 0.10 -2.09 -3.89
C LEU A 88 0.52 -3.00 -2.74
N THR A 89 1.75 -2.83 -2.23
CA THR A 89 2.33 -3.76 -1.26
C THR A 89 2.45 -3.19 0.15
N ALA A 90 2.54 -1.86 0.31
CA ALA A 90 2.48 -1.23 1.62
C ALA A 90 1.97 0.22 1.54
N MET A 91 1.55 0.76 2.68
CA MET A 91 1.25 2.18 2.82
C MET A 91 1.58 2.68 4.23
N GLU A 92 1.88 3.96 4.35
CA GLU A 92 2.21 4.60 5.62
C GLU A 92 1.75 6.06 5.63
N MET A 93 1.36 6.57 6.80
CA MET A 93 0.97 7.98 6.94
C MET A 93 2.17 8.91 6.75
N LEU A 94 1.97 9.96 5.97
CA LEU A 94 2.87 11.12 5.96
C LEU A 94 2.48 12.08 7.10
N PRO A 95 3.44 12.84 7.66
CA PRO A 95 3.17 13.77 8.77
C PRO A 95 2.14 14.88 8.48
N ASP A 96 1.84 15.13 7.21
CA ASP A 96 0.93 16.17 6.74
C ASP A 96 -0.48 15.66 6.39
N GLY A 97 -0.75 14.36 6.62
CA GLY A 97 -2.07 13.76 6.45
C GLY A 97 -2.27 13.03 5.13
N ASP A 98 -1.36 13.16 4.17
CA ASP A 98 -1.33 12.29 2.99
C ASP A 98 -0.73 10.93 3.36
N MET A 99 -0.66 10.02 2.39
CA MET A 99 -0.07 8.70 2.55
C MET A 99 1.08 8.49 1.59
N LEU A 100 2.11 7.80 2.05
CA LEU A 100 3.17 7.22 1.24
C LEU A 100 2.76 5.79 0.88
N MET A 101 2.67 5.52 -0.42
CA MET A 101 2.31 4.24 -0.99
C MET A 101 3.55 3.58 -1.55
N LEU A 102 3.69 2.28 -1.30
CA LEU A 102 4.71 1.42 -1.89
C LEU A 102 4.02 0.48 -2.87
N GLU A 103 4.45 0.54 -4.12
CA GLU A 103 4.00 -0.37 -5.16
C GLU A 103 5.16 -1.16 -5.75
N ARG A 104 4.88 -2.39 -6.13
CA ARG A 104 5.81 -3.30 -6.79
C ARG A 104 5.23 -3.75 -8.11
N ALA A 105 5.93 -3.49 -9.21
CA ALA A 105 5.59 -4.03 -10.52
C ALA A 105 6.50 -5.22 -10.85
N PHE A 106 5.91 -6.40 -10.97
CA PHE A 106 6.64 -7.61 -11.34
C PHE A 106 5.85 -8.41 -12.38
N SER A 107 6.31 -8.35 -13.63
CA SER A 107 5.73 -9.11 -14.74
C SER A 107 6.83 -9.47 -15.74
N PRO A 108 7.46 -10.65 -15.64
CA PRO A 108 8.45 -11.07 -16.63
C PRO A 108 7.90 -10.99 -18.07
N PRO A 109 8.67 -10.52 -19.06
CA PRO A 109 10.10 -10.21 -19.02
C PRO A 109 10.44 -8.74 -18.63
N PHE A 110 9.49 -7.95 -18.15
CA PHE A 110 9.74 -6.57 -17.72
C PHE A 110 10.66 -6.53 -16.49
N PRO A 111 11.46 -5.46 -16.31
CA PRO A 111 12.24 -5.28 -15.10
C PRO A 111 11.34 -5.15 -13.87
N LEU A 112 11.86 -5.52 -12.70
CA LEU A 112 11.23 -5.24 -11.42
C LEU A 112 11.24 -3.73 -11.20
N VAL A 113 10.08 -3.16 -10.86
CA VAL A 113 9.95 -1.73 -10.56
C VAL A 113 9.37 -1.56 -9.16
N ILE A 114 9.97 -0.67 -8.37
CA ILE A 114 9.41 -0.19 -7.10
C ILE A 114 9.00 1.26 -7.30
N SER A 115 7.75 1.57 -7.02
CA SER A 115 7.21 2.93 -7.08
C SER A 115 6.86 3.40 -5.68
N LEU A 116 7.43 4.55 -5.29
CA LEU A 116 7.00 5.30 -4.11
C LEU A 116 6.07 6.41 -4.59
N ARG A 117 4.84 6.42 -4.08
CA ARG A 117 3.82 7.36 -4.52
C ARG A 117 3.19 8.06 -3.33
N ARG A 118 2.74 9.28 -3.55
CA ARG A 118 2.01 10.06 -2.56
C ARG A 118 0.53 10.02 -2.93
N ALA A 119 -0.31 9.72 -1.97
CA ALA A 119 -1.75 9.64 -2.15
C ALA A 119 -2.48 10.55 -1.16
N HIS A 120 -3.43 11.32 -1.67
CA HIS A 120 -4.43 12.04 -0.89
C HIS A 120 -5.78 11.36 -1.11
N LEU A 121 -6.45 10.94 -0.03
CA LEU A 121 -7.68 10.16 -0.14
C LEU A 121 -8.86 10.99 -0.63
N GLY A 122 -8.95 12.26 -0.22
CA GLY A 122 -10.16 13.06 -0.44
C GLY A 122 -11.38 12.48 0.27
N GLU A 123 -12.57 12.80 -0.24
CA GLU A 123 -13.84 12.35 0.35
C GLU A 123 -14.05 10.84 0.18
N PRO A 124 -14.63 10.14 1.17
CA PRO A 124 -15.02 8.74 1.00
C PRO A 124 -15.91 8.53 -0.24
N GLY A 125 -15.60 7.48 -1.00
CA GLY A 125 -16.30 7.12 -2.24
C GLY A 125 -15.72 7.77 -3.51
N THR A 126 -14.69 8.62 -3.40
CA THR A 126 -13.99 9.18 -4.56
C THR A 126 -12.72 8.41 -4.90
N GLN A 127 -12.12 8.76 -6.04
CA GLN A 127 -10.78 8.29 -6.38
C GLN A 127 -9.75 9.12 -5.62
N ALA A 128 -8.74 8.46 -5.05
CA ALA A 128 -7.60 9.13 -4.44
C ALA A 128 -6.80 9.92 -5.50
N GLU A 129 -6.30 11.07 -5.11
CA GLU A 129 -5.33 11.83 -5.89
C GLU A 129 -3.94 11.26 -5.65
N VAL A 130 -3.22 10.90 -6.71
CA VAL A 130 -1.95 10.18 -6.58
C VAL A 130 -0.90 10.77 -7.51
N ARG A 131 0.31 10.98 -6.98
CA ARG A 131 1.49 11.33 -7.77
C ARG A 131 2.68 10.46 -7.43
N THR A 132 3.53 10.19 -8.41
CA THR A 132 4.72 9.36 -8.22
C THR A 132 5.88 10.22 -7.72
N LEU A 133 6.45 9.83 -6.57
CA LEU A 133 7.61 10.47 -5.95
C LEU A 133 8.91 9.89 -6.49
N ALA A 134 8.96 8.57 -6.62
CA ALA A 134 10.09 7.85 -7.17
C ALA A 134 9.63 6.60 -7.92
N ARG A 135 10.33 6.30 -9.01
CA ARG A 135 10.21 5.05 -9.76
C ARG A 135 11.60 4.45 -9.90
N LEU A 136 11.83 3.33 -9.23
CA LEU A 136 13.12 2.63 -9.18
C LEU A 136 12.98 1.36 -10.01
N SER A 137 13.77 1.20 -11.07
CA SER A 137 13.74 0.02 -11.94
C SER A 137 15.04 -0.75 -11.84
N SER A 138 14.96 -2.07 -11.73
CA SER A 138 16.15 -2.93 -11.79
C SER A 138 16.83 -2.87 -13.16
N GLY A 139 16.07 -2.54 -14.22
CA GLY A 139 16.61 -2.27 -15.55
C GLY A 139 17.47 -1.01 -15.63
N ASP A 140 17.30 -0.07 -14.69
CA ASP A 140 18.11 1.14 -14.57
C ASP A 140 19.33 0.94 -13.63
N GLY A 141 19.56 -0.30 -13.17
CA GLY A 141 20.69 -0.68 -12.32
C GLY A 141 20.43 -0.58 -10.81
N TRP A 142 19.19 -0.35 -10.39
CA TRP A 142 18.83 -0.38 -8.97
C TRP A 142 18.85 -1.82 -8.42
N SER A 143 19.44 -1.99 -7.23
CA SER A 143 19.35 -3.23 -6.47
C SER A 143 17.99 -3.28 -5.77
N LEU A 144 17.03 -3.98 -6.37
CA LEU A 144 15.65 -4.07 -5.90
C LEU A 144 15.25 -5.53 -5.72
N ASP A 145 14.32 -5.76 -4.80
CA ASP A 145 13.73 -7.07 -4.53
C ASP A 145 12.25 -6.90 -4.11
N ASN A 146 11.63 -7.94 -3.57
CA ASN A 146 10.21 -8.04 -3.21
C ASN A 146 9.79 -7.11 -2.04
N PHE A 147 9.85 -5.79 -2.22
CA PHE A 147 9.50 -4.80 -1.18
C PHE A 147 8.01 -4.84 -0.81
N GLU A 148 7.74 -5.17 0.45
CA GLU A 148 6.39 -5.41 1.00
C GLU A 148 6.16 -4.77 2.38
N GLY A 149 7.20 -4.21 3.00
CA GLY A 149 7.06 -3.45 4.23
C GLY A 149 7.46 -1.99 4.04
N LEU A 150 6.70 -1.09 4.66
CA LEU A 150 6.99 0.33 4.74
C LEU A 150 6.64 0.83 6.14
N THR A 151 7.50 1.64 6.76
CA THR A 151 7.17 2.31 8.02
C THR A 151 7.82 3.66 8.17
N HIS A 152 7.14 4.56 8.87
CA HIS A 152 7.65 5.88 9.23
C HIS A 152 8.63 5.78 10.39
N LEU A 153 9.74 6.50 10.25
CA LEU A 153 10.70 6.75 11.34
C LEU A 153 10.45 8.16 11.89
N GLU A 154 11.49 8.85 12.36
CA GLU A 154 11.36 10.24 12.79
C GLU A 154 11.50 11.23 11.63
N GLY A 155 10.74 12.34 11.71
CA GLY A 155 10.81 13.43 10.75
C GLY A 155 10.24 13.01 9.40
N ASN A 156 11.06 13.10 8.35
CA ASN A 156 10.67 12.71 6.99
C ASN A 156 11.34 11.41 6.53
N ARG A 157 11.84 10.59 7.46
CA ARG A 157 12.54 9.33 7.17
C ARG A 157 11.59 8.15 7.19
N PHE A 158 11.81 7.23 6.27
CA PHE A 158 11.03 6.01 6.11
C PHE A 158 11.97 4.83 5.90
N LEU A 159 11.48 3.65 6.27
CA LEU A 159 12.15 2.38 6.07
C LEU A 159 11.26 1.52 5.18
N MET A 160 11.82 0.95 4.14
CA MET A 160 11.18 -0.12 3.38
C MET A 160 12.01 -1.40 3.43
N ILE A 161 11.34 -2.54 3.47
CA ILE A 161 11.95 -3.87 3.57
C ILE A 161 11.40 -4.81 2.50
N SER A 162 12.28 -5.61 1.90
CA SER A 162 11.87 -6.70 1.01
C SER A 162 11.79 -8.02 1.73
N ASP A 163 10.78 -8.81 1.37
CA ASP A 163 10.73 -10.22 1.71
C ASP A 163 11.69 -11.01 0.81
N ASP A 164 12.20 -12.12 1.32
CA ASP A 164 12.98 -13.07 0.52
C ASP A 164 12.13 -14.25 0.02
N ASN A 165 10.84 -14.33 0.38
CA ASN A 165 9.92 -15.43 0.04
C ASN A 165 10.51 -16.82 0.34
N PHE A 166 11.42 -16.93 1.30
CA PHE A 166 12.23 -18.14 1.55
C PHE A 166 12.98 -18.66 0.30
N SER A 167 13.31 -17.77 -0.64
CA SER A 167 13.98 -18.06 -1.90
C SER A 167 15.48 -17.77 -1.81
N SER A 168 16.30 -18.69 -2.32
CA SER A 168 17.76 -18.47 -2.44
C SER A 168 18.15 -17.41 -3.47
N PHE A 169 17.20 -16.92 -4.26
CA PHE A 169 17.42 -15.90 -5.30
C PHE A 169 16.99 -14.49 -4.88
N GLN A 170 16.25 -14.36 -3.77
CA GLN A 170 15.83 -13.08 -3.21
C GLN A 170 16.70 -12.76 -2.00
N THR A 171 16.87 -11.48 -1.72
CA THR A 171 17.62 -10.96 -0.58
C THR A 171 16.73 -10.04 0.23
N THR A 172 16.72 -10.20 1.55
CA THR A 172 16.14 -9.17 2.43
C THR A 172 16.96 -7.90 2.34
N LEU A 173 16.41 -6.90 1.66
CA LEU A 173 16.97 -5.56 1.54
C LEU A 173 16.27 -4.65 2.54
N LEU A 174 17.05 -3.81 3.22
CA LEU A 174 16.54 -2.78 4.09
C LEU A 174 16.99 -1.42 3.57
N SER A 175 16.05 -0.58 3.17
CA SER A 175 16.33 0.73 2.58
C SER A 175 15.74 1.84 3.44
N CYS A 176 16.62 2.70 3.97
CA CYS A 176 16.21 3.93 4.66
C CYS A 176 16.33 5.11 3.70
N PHE A 177 15.26 5.89 3.58
CA PHE A 177 15.23 7.06 2.70
C PHE A 177 14.46 8.21 3.37
N ALA A 178 14.59 9.41 2.79
CA ALA A 178 13.85 10.57 3.23
C ALA A 178 12.91 11.05 2.11
N VAL A 179 11.67 11.35 2.44
CA VAL A 179 10.73 12.03 1.54
C VAL A 179 10.94 13.53 1.70
N ILE A 180 11.45 14.20 0.68
CA ILE A 180 11.85 15.62 0.74
C ILE A 180 10.81 16.52 0.05
N GLU A 181 9.77 15.96 -0.56
CA GLU A 181 8.76 16.77 -1.22
C GLU A 181 8.02 17.67 -0.21
N PRO A 182 8.06 19.01 -0.39
CA PRO A 182 7.58 19.94 0.62
C PRO A 182 6.05 20.17 0.58
N GLU A 183 5.36 19.74 -0.47
CA GLU A 183 3.98 20.18 -0.73
C GLU A 183 3.00 19.02 -0.55
N ALA A 184 2.14 19.12 0.46
CA ALA A 184 0.94 18.31 0.53
C ALA A 184 0.02 18.57 -0.65
N PHE A 185 -0.90 17.65 -0.92
CA PHE A 185 -2.03 17.98 -1.78
C PHE A 185 -2.78 19.16 -1.14
N THR A 186 -2.79 20.31 -1.82
CA THR A 186 -3.57 21.46 -1.40
C THR A 186 -4.99 21.25 -1.89
N ALA A 187 -5.98 21.27 -0.99
CA ALA A 187 -7.37 21.37 -1.41
C ALA A 187 -7.50 22.58 -2.34
N GLU A 188 -7.85 22.37 -3.61
CA GLU A 188 -8.24 23.47 -4.48
C GLU A 188 -9.38 24.21 -3.77
N SER A 189 -9.15 25.49 -3.46
CA SER A 189 -10.22 26.37 -3.02
C SER A 189 -11.30 26.34 -4.09
N ALA A 190 -12.44 25.72 -3.77
CA ALA A 190 -13.59 25.66 -4.66
C ALA A 190 -13.87 27.08 -5.20
N PRO A 191 -14.06 27.25 -6.53
CA PRO A 191 -14.45 28.55 -7.06
C PRO A 191 -15.81 28.94 -6.46
N GLU A 192 -15.89 30.15 -5.91
CA GLU A 192 -17.13 30.80 -5.45
C GLU A 192 -18.19 30.90 -6.57
#